data_AF-A0A401FIB2-F1
#
_entry.id   AF-A0A401FIB2-F1
#
_cell.length_a   1.000
_cell.length_b   1.000
_cell.length_c   1.000
_cell.angle_alpha   90.00
_cell.angle_beta   90.00
_cell.angle_gamma   90.00
#
_symmetry.space_group_name_H-M   'P 1'
#
loop_
_entity.id
_entity.type
_entity.pdbx_description
1 polymer ?
#
loop_
_entity_poly.entity_id
_entity_poly.type
_entity_poly.pdbx_seq_one_letter_code
_entity_poly.pdbx_strand_id
1 'polypeptide(L)' 'MTERQMIQEILNTVDVLYEFENTDDDNKEYTILVHRQDGDKRPLADINTEIKKYFQEADYSYNETLNPSDDTDISITIKR' A
#
# COMPACT_ATOMS: atom_id res chain seq x y z
N MET A 1 -14.58 -1.04 -12.25
CA MET A 1 -13.72 -1.27 -11.07
C MET A 1 -13.24 0.09 -10.61
N THR A 2 -13.37 0.43 -9.33
CA THR A 2 -12.91 1.72 -8.80
C THR A 2 -11.41 1.67 -8.55
N GLU A 3 -10.76 2.84 -8.47
CA GLU A 3 -9.33 2.96 -8.16
C GLU A 3 -8.99 2.27 -6.83
N ARG A 4 -9.84 2.46 -5.82
CA ARG A 4 -9.77 1.76 -4.54
C ARG A 4 -9.80 0.23 -4.69
N GLN A 5 -10.65 -0.32 -5.56
CA GLN A 5 -10.71 -1.77 -5.77
C GLN A 5 -9.42 -2.31 -6.37
N MET A 6 -8.83 -1.61 -7.34
CA MET A 6 -7.54 -2.00 -7.93
C MET A 6 -6.42 -2.01 -6.88
N ILE A 7 -6.35 -0.98 -6.04
CA ILE A 7 -5.40 -0.89 -4.93
C ILE A 7 -5.56 -2.07 -3.97
N GLN A 8 -6.80 -2.39 -3.59
CA GLN A 8 -7.10 -3.53 -2.72
C GLN A 8 -6.67 -4.86 -3.34
N GLU A 9 -6.93 -5.07 -4.64
CA GLU A 9 -6.48 -6.27 -5.34
C GLU A 9 -4.96 -6.41 -5.36
N ILE A 10 -4.22 -5.30 -5.57
CA ILE A 10 -2.76 -5.30 -5.51
C ILE A 10 -2.28 -5.71 -4.11
N LEU A 11 -2.79 -5.07 -3.06
CA LEU A 11 -2.35 -5.34 -1.69
C LEU A 11 -2.73 -6.76 -1.22
N ASN A 12 -3.90 -7.26 -1.64
CA ASN A 12 -4.28 -8.65 -1.42
C ASN A 12 -3.33 -9.61 -2.14
N THR A 13 -2.83 -9.26 -3.33
CA THR A 13 -1.88 -10.08 -4.10
C THR A 13 -0.51 -10.17 -3.43
N VAL A 14 -0.11 -9.15 -2.66
CA VAL A 14 1.15 -9.13 -1.91
C VAL A 14 1.02 -9.83 -0.54
N ASP A 15 -0.19 -10.30 -0.19
CA ASP A 15 -0.50 -10.95 1.09
C ASP A 15 -0.14 -10.05 2.30
N VAL A 16 -0.59 -8.79 2.29
CA VAL A 16 -0.41 -7.84 3.40
C VAL A 16 -1.75 -7.42 4.01
N LEU A 17 -1.72 -6.98 5.27
CA LEU A 17 -2.85 -6.30 5.90
C LEU A 17 -2.76 -4.81 5.58
N TYR A 18 -3.90 -4.16 5.41
CA TYR A 18 -3.93 -2.73 5.09
C TYR A 18 -5.17 -2.03 5.60
N GLU A 19 -5.02 -0.75 5.89
CA GLU A 19 -6.09 0.16 6.31
C GLU A 19 -6.02 1.44 5.48
N PHE A 20 -7.17 1.92 5.03
CA PHE A 20 -7.27 3.23 4.37
C PHE A 20 -7.51 4.29 5.44
N GLU A 21 -6.49 5.07 5.75
CA GLU A 21 -6.57 6.17 6.72
C GLU A 21 -7.26 7.39 6.13
N ASN A 22 -6.95 7.71 4.87
CA ASN A 22 -7.56 8.80 4.13
C ASN A 22 -8.00 8.33 2.74
N THR A 23 -9.25 8.63 2.41
CA THR A 23 -9.84 8.38 1.09
C THR A 23 -10.47 9.67 0.62
N ASP A 24 -9.65 10.59 0.11
CA ASP A 24 -10.15 11.78 -0.55
C ASP A 24 -10.48 11.40 -1.99
N ASP A 25 -11.68 10.87 -2.20
CA ASP A 25 -12.16 10.45 -3.52
C ASP A 25 -12.34 11.66 -4.47
N ASP A 26 -12.53 12.86 -3.95
CA ASP A 26 -12.66 14.09 -4.75
C ASP A 26 -11.31 14.51 -5.35
N ASN A 27 -10.23 14.42 -4.56
CA ASN A 27 -8.87 14.73 -4.98
C ASN A 27 -8.06 13.50 -5.45
N LYS A 28 -8.67 12.30 -5.44
CA LYS A 28 -8.01 11.02 -5.76
C LYS A 28 -6.72 10.82 -4.96
N GLU A 29 -6.74 11.22 -3.69
CA GLU A 29 -5.65 11.01 -2.77
C GLU A 29 -6.00 9.92 -1.77
N TYR A 30 -5.13 8.90 -1.69
CA TYR A 30 -5.33 7.76 -0.82
C TYR A 30 -4.12 7.59 0.09
N THR A 31 -4.35 7.56 1.39
CA THR A 31 -3.33 7.17 2.39
C THR A 31 -3.65 5.79 2.91
N ILE A 32 -2.70 4.88 2.78
CA ILE A 32 -2.84 3.47 3.11
C ILE A 32 -1.75 3.11 4.11
N LEU A 33 -2.15 2.55 5.24
CA LEU A 33 -1.27 1.97 6.23
C LEU A 33 -1.21 0.47 5.96
N VAL A 34 -0.02 -0.08 5.83
CA VAL A 34 0.22 -1.48 5.50
C VAL A 34 0.97 -2.13 6.66
N HIS A 35 0.54 -3.33 7.00
CA HIS A 35 1.08 -4.16 8.06
C HIS A 35 1.36 -5.56 7.51
N ARG A 36 2.45 -6.18 7.96
CA ARG A 36 2.72 -7.59 7.68
C ARG A 36 1.63 -8.46 8.30
N GLN A 37 1.30 -9.55 7.61
CA GLN A 37 0.45 -10.59 8.18
C GLN A 37 1.19 -11.33 9.30
N ASP A 38 0.42 -11.87 10.24
CA ASP A 38 0.94 -12.71 11.31
C ASP A 38 1.70 -13.91 10.74
N GLY A 39 2.98 -14.01 11.08
CA GLY A 39 3.86 -15.09 10.62
C GLY A 39 4.59 -14.81 9.30
N ASP A 40 4.36 -13.66 8.66
CA ASP A 40 5.19 -13.22 7.54
C ASP A 40 6.60 -12.83 8.05
N LYS A 41 7.60 -13.57 7.58
CA LYS A 41 9.02 -13.38 7.94
C LYS A 41 9.80 -12.65 6.84
N ARG A 42 9.13 -12.27 5.74
CA ARG A 42 9.78 -11.52 4.67
C ARG A 42 10.26 -10.17 5.21
N PRO A 43 11.46 -9.71 4.80
CA PRO A 43 11.90 -8.35 5.05
C PRO A 43 10.90 -7.33 4.52
N LEU A 44 10.69 -6.23 5.25
CA LEU A 44 9.84 -5.12 4.80
C LEU A 44 10.28 -4.54 3.45
N ALA A 45 11.58 -4.56 3.17
CA ALA A 45 12.12 -4.12 1.89
C ALA A 45 11.63 -4.99 0.71
N ASP A 46 11.48 -6.29 0.90
CA ASP A 46 11.02 -7.21 -0.13
C ASP A 46 9.53 -6.99 -0.40
N ILE A 47 8.72 -6.91 0.67
CA ILE A 47 7.30 -6.59 0.60
C ILE A 47 7.09 -5.24 -0.11
N ASN A 48 7.84 -4.21 0.28
CA ASN A 48 7.76 -2.91 -0.35
C ASN A 48 8.14 -2.95 -1.84
N THR A 49 9.13 -3.78 -2.20
CA THR A 49 9.53 -3.96 -3.60
C THR A 49 8.43 -4.65 -4.42
N GLU A 50 7.74 -5.63 -3.84
CA GLU A 50 6.58 -6.29 -4.46
C GLU A 50 5.43 -5.29 -4.68
N ILE A 51 5.06 -4.53 -3.64
CA ILE A 51 4.04 -3.47 -3.74
C ILE A 51 4.42 -2.48 -4.85
N LYS A 52 5.66 -2.00 -4.83
CA LYS A 52 6.19 -1.06 -5.82
C LYS A 52 6.04 -1.56 -7.24
N LYS A 53 6.40 -2.81 -7.48
CA LYS A 53 6.28 -3.43 -8.79
C LYS A 53 4.83 -3.38 -9.29
N TYR A 54 3.87 -3.83 -8.49
CA TYR A 54 2.46 -3.85 -8.90
C TYR A 54 1.87 -2.44 -9.08
N PHE A 55 2.22 -1.50 -8.20
CA PHE A 55 1.77 -0.11 -8.33
C PHE A 55 2.33 0.57 -9.59
N GLN A 56 3.59 0.30 -9.95
CA GLN A 56 4.18 0.77 -11.20
C GLN A 56 3.53 0.13 -12.43
N GLU A 57 3.24 -1.18 -12.39
CA GLU A 57 2.53 -1.87 -13.48
C GLU A 57 1.11 -1.33 -13.70
N ALA A 58 0.47 -0.83 -12.65
CA ALA A 58 -0.84 -0.19 -12.70
C ALA A 58 -0.80 1.34 -12.95
N ASP A 59 0.39 1.90 -13.25
CA ASP A 59 0.61 3.31 -13.58
C ASP A 59 0.16 4.29 -12.46
N TYR A 60 0.36 3.88 -11.19
CA TYR A 60 0.11 4.74 -10.04
C TYR A 60 1.30 5.67 -9.75
N SER A 61 1.00 6.93 -9.47
CA SER A 61 1.93 7.84 -8.81
C SER A 61 1.74 7.75 -7.30
N TYR A 62 2.77 7.29 -6.58
CA TYR A 62 2.68 7.07 -5.14
C TYR A 62 4.01 7.35 -4.45
N ASN A 63 3.96 7.47 -3.12
CA ASN A 63 5.11 7.66 -2.25
C ASN A 63 5.01 6.68 -1.07
N GLU A 64 6.08 5.92 -0.83
CA GLU A 64 6.18 4.94 0.24
C GLU A 64 7.13 5.39 1.36
N THR A 65 6.75 5.13 2.61
CA THR A 65 7.62 5.29 3.79
C THR A 65 7.64 3.99 4.58
N LEU A 66 8.84 3.46 4.85
CA LEU A 66 9.04 2.27 5.67
C LEU A 66 9.12 2.66 7.15
N ASN A 67 8.45 1.88 8.01
CA ASN A 67 8.33 2.10 9.46
C ASN A 67 7.99 3.55 9.83
N PRO A 68 6.88 4.13 9.31
CA PRO A 68 6.47 5.49 9.65
C PRO A 68 6.07 5.63 11.13
N SER A 69 5.70 4.53 11.80
CA SER A 69 5.33 4.48 13.22
C SER A 69 5.67 3.09 13.81
N ASP A 70 5.52 2.94 15.13
CA ASP A 70 5.73 1.65 15.83
C ASP A 70 4.68 0.58 15.47
N ASP A 71 3.50 1.01 14.99
CA ASP A 71 2.37 0.13 14.69
C ASP A 71 2.23 -0.13 13.19
N THR A 72 2.79 0.73 12.34
CA THR A 72 2.68 0.65 10.88
C THR A 72 4.01 0.25 10.25
N ASP A 73 4.00 -0.83 9.48
CA ASP A 73 5.20 -1.30 8.78
C ASP A 73 5.51 -0.44 7.54
N ILE A 74 4.50 -0.07 6.75
CA ILE A 74 4.67 0.76 5.54
C ILE A 74 3.49 1.72 5.41
N SER A 75 3.74 3.00 5.14
CA SER A 75 2.70 3.96 4.71
C SER A 75 2.86 4.28 3.24
N ILE A 76 1.76 4.26 2.50
CA ILE A 76 1.69 4.53 1.07
C ILE A 76 0.71 5.68 0.85
N THR A 77 1.19 6.74 0.22
CA THR A 77 0.34 7.84 -0.25
C THR A 77 0.26 7.81 -1.76
N ILE A 78 -0.93 7.63 -2.31
CA ILE A 78 -1.20 7.65 -3.74
C ILE A 78 -1.77 9.03 -4.08
N LYS A 79 -1.26 9.66 -5.14
CA LYS A 79 -1.80 10.91 -5.68
C LYS A 79 -1.91 10.80 -7.19
N ARG A 80 -3.09 11.09 -7.74
CA ARG A 80 -3.37 10.97 -9.18
C ARG A 80 -3.90 12.25 -9.80
#